data_AF-A0A7R9HRQ6-F1
#
_entry.id   AF-A0A7R9HRQ6-F1
#
_cell.length_a   1.000
_cell.length_b   1.000
_cell.length_c   1.000
_cell.angle_alpha   90.00
_cell.angle_beta   90.00
_cell.angle_gamma   90.00
#
_symmetry.space_group_name_H-M   'P 1'
#
loop_
_entity.id
_entity.type
_entity.pdbx_description
1 polymer ?
#
loop_
_entity_poly.entity_id
_entity_poly.type
_entity_poly.pdbx_seq_one_letter_code
_entity_poly.pdbx_strand_id
1 'polypeptide(L)'
;MTSRNRRKISPRKHFSQDQEDEFLYDVETSNAVNDKWFEKFQDDPSDFPDFQVTLVEQLKAEARIFMQDEVTKNNTKASKSQANSHWMRTVMSKGTISDKIAAHTLTILDSPLHSLNILQNLVNMVKASKKKDCIAVIDTLTELFLGDLLPPNRKLRVFEACPLSLLDKLSGGNVATRQARLVSWYYEDQLKQLYHTFVEALNLVARDTVDNNKEKAVSAMFKLLSGNPEKEALLLKNLINKLGDPSQKVVSKVIYCLGKLLQVHPNMKGVVMDEVEKLLFRPNVNTRAQYYGVCFLTQFMFTDDDKTVAKNLIKLYFSFFKSCIKKGDVDSRMMSALLIGVNRAYPFTKGDLELISDHIETLYRVVHVACFNVSVHTLCLLFQVGNASNSISDRRV
;
A
#
# COMPACT_ATOMS: atom_id res chain seq x y z
N MET A 1 -36.39 -59.20 -32.62
CA MET A 1 -34.98 -59.16 -33.08
C MET A 1 -34.51 -57.71 -33.12
N THR A 2 -33.43 -57.43 -32.39
CA THR A 2 -32.48 -56.30 -32.48
C THR A 2 -33.00 -54.85 -32.66
N SER A 3 -32.82 -54.02 -31.63
CA SER A 3 -31.86 -52.90 -31.74
C SER A 3 -31.38 -52.41 -30.37
N ARG A 4 -30.05 -52.34 -30.23
CA ARG A 4 -29.34 -51.60 -29.18
C ARG A 4 -29.40 -50.12 -29.54
N ASN A 5 -29.56 -49.22 -28.57
CA ASN A 5 -28.88 -47.93 -28.70
C ASN A 5 -28.42 -47.35 -27.36
N ARG A 6 -27.12 -47.03 -27.35
CA ARG A 6 -26.31 -46.57 -26.22
C ARG A 6 -26.62 -45.11 -25.90
N ARG A 7 -26.77 -44.81 -24.61
CA ARG A 7 -26.76 -43.43 -24.08
C ARG A 7 -25.40 -42.79 -24.36
N LYS A 8 -25.38 -41.72 -25.16
CA LYS A 8 -24.21 -40.85 -25.35
C LYS A 8 -24.06 -39.95 -24.12
N ILE A 9 -22.87 -40.02 -23.51
CA ILE A 9 -22.38 -39.11 -22.47
C ILE A 9 -21.82 -37.87 -23.18
N SER A 10 -22.35 -36.69 -22.87
CA SER A 10 -21.84 -35.42 -23.39
C SER A 10 -20.59 -34.96 -22.61
N PRO A 11 -19.57 -34.39 -23.27
CA PRO A 11 -18.30 -34.08 -22.63
C PRO A 11 -18.33 -32.80 -21.78
N ARG A 12 -17.59 -32.86 -20.67
CA ARG A 12 -17.22 -31.79 -19.74
C ARG A 12 -16.64 -30.60 -20.51
N LYS A 13 -17.27 -29.42 -20.43
CA LYS A 13 -16.68 -28.17 -20.92
C LYS A 13 -15.50 -27.78 -20.03
N HIS A 14 -14.33 -27.60 -20.64
CA HIS A 14 -13.19 -26.90 -20.09
C HIS A 14 -13.58 -25.47 -19.71
N PHE A 15 -13.21 -25.05 -18.50
CA PHE A 15 -13.16 -23.64 -18.12
C PHE A 15 -11.83 -23.09 -18.63
N SER A 16 -11.87 -22.32 -19.70
CA SER A 16 -10.76 -21.48 -20.13
C SER A 16 -10.72 -20.26 -19.21
N GLN A 17 -9.64 -20.12 -18.44
CA GLN A 17 -9.21 -18.84 -17.87
C GLN A 17 -8.62 -18.04 -19.04
N ASP A 18 -9.31 -16.99 -19.48
CA ASP A 18 -8.74 -15.92 -20.33
C ASP A 18 -9.80 -14.82 -20.43
N GLN A 19 -9.80 -13.88 -19.47
CA GLN A 19 -10.50 -12.59 -19.56
C GLN A 19 -10.10 -11.71 -18.36
N GLU A 20 -8.83 -11.32 -18.27
CA GLU A 20 -8.38 -10.26 -17.33
C GLU A 20 -7.27 -9.35 -17.90
N ASP A 21 -7.11 -9.27 -19.23
CA ASP A 21 -6.15 -8.34 -19.85
C ASP A 21 -6.86 -7.35 -20.77
N GLU A 22 -7.38 -6.26 -20.22
CA GLU A 22 -7.59 -5.01 -20.94
C GLU A 22 -7.73 -3.82 -19.97
N PHE A 23 -6.60 -3.30 -19.48
CA PHE A 23 -6.54 -1.98 -18.84
C PHE A 23 -5.26 -1.26 -19.27
N LEU A 24 -5.31 -0.67 -20.46
CA LEU A 24 -4.37 0.37 -20.85
C LEU A 24 -5.09 1.41 -21.73
N TYR A 25 -5.30 2.59 -21.12
CA TYR A 25 -5.48 3.92 -21.71
C TYR A 25 -6.44 4.10 -22.89
N ASP A 26 -7.60 4.70 -22.60
CA ASP A 26 -7.95 6.01 -23.20
C ASP A 26 -9.07 6.67 -22.40
N VAL A 27 -8.75 7.78 -21.73
CA VAL A 27 -9.74 8.70 -21.18
C VAL A 27 -9.44 10.08 -21.75
N GLU A 28 -9.84 10.28 -23.00
CA GLU A 28 -10.14 11.61 -23.51
C GLU A 28 -11.49 12.04 -22.91
N THR A 29 -11.47 12.63 -21.71
CA THR A 29 -12.62 13.40 -21.20
C THR A 29 -12.39 14.88 -21.40
N SER A 30 -13.20 15.41 -22.31
CA SER A 30 -13.61 16.80 -22.51
C SER A 30 -13.24 17.81 -21.42
N ASN A 31 -12.58 18.86 -21.87
CA ASN A 31 -12.21 20.09 -21.17
C ASN A 31 -13.35 20.74 -20.37
N ALA A 32 -13.26 20.62 -19.05
CA ALA A 32 -13.48 21.70 -18.11
C ALA A 32 -12.44 21.50 -16.99
N VAL A 33 -11.38 22.30 -16.99
CA VAL A 33 -10.34 22.24 -15.94
C VAL A 33 -11.02 22.69 -14.65
N ASN A 34 -11.50 21.73 -13.87
CA ASN A 34 -11.99 21.97 -12.53
C ASN A 34 -10.74 22.02 -11.65
N ASP A 35 -10.21 23.23 -11.43
CA ASP A 35 -8.97 23.44 -10.66
C ASP A 35 -9.04 22.66 -9.34
N LYS A 36 -8.12 21.70 -9.16
CA LYS A 36 -8.15 20.83 -7.98
C LYS A 36 -7.84 21.65 -6.74
N TRP A 37 -8.43 21.28 -5.61
CA TRP A 37 -8.29 22.06 -4.37
C TRP A 37 -6.82 22.28 -3.95
N PHE A 38 -5.94 21.31 -4.28
CA PHE A 38 -4.51 21.33 -3.96
C PHE A 38 -3.64 22.06 -4.98
N GLU A 39 -4.22 22.61 -6.05
CA GLU A 39 -3.54 23.50 -7.00
C GLU A 39 -3.47 24.94 -6.49
N LYS A 40 -4.32 25.28 -5.51
CA LYS A 40 -4.28 26.57 -4.83
C LYS A 40 -3.11 26.62 -3.86
N PHE A 41 -2.41 27.77 -3.83
CA PHE A 41 -1.33 28.06 -2.87
C PHE A 41 -0.15 27.06 -2.93
N GLN A 42 0.25 26.65 -4.14
CA GLN A 42 1.43 25.79 -4.32
C GLN A 42 2.76 26.53 -4.04
N ASP A 43 2.78 27.85 -4.14
CA ASP A 43 3.97 28.70 -3.95
C ASP A 43 4.38 28.87 -2.47
N ASP A 44 3.78 28.08 -1.57
CA ASP A 44 4.04 28.18 -0.15
C ASP A 44 5.47 27.74 0.18
N PRO A 45 6.26 28.61 0.84
CA PRO A 45 7.63 28.24 1.20
C PRO A 45 7.62 27.06 2.17
N SER A 46 8.53 26.12 1.94
CA SER A 46 8.76 25.00 2.85
C SER A 46 9.59 25.41 4.06
N ASP A 47 10.45 26.43 3.90
CA ASP A 47 11.26 27.00 4.98
C ASP A 47 10.64 28.29 5.48
N PHE A 48 10.33 28.34 6.77
CA PHE A 48 9.76 29.51 7.43
C PHE A 48 10.22 29.58 8.88
N PRO A 49 10.20 30.78 9.51
CA PRO A 49 10.61 30.93 10.90
C PRO A 49 9.73 30.12 11.85
N ASP A 50 10.35 29.56 12.88
CA ASP A 50 9.66 28.91 13.99
C ASP A 50 8.64 29.86 14.63
N PHE A 51 7.57 29.27 15.15
CA PHE A 51 6.50 29.98 15.83
C PHE A 51 6.09 29.28 17.12
N GLN A 52 5.43 30.03 18.00
CA GLN A 52 4.92 29.51 19.26
C GLN A 52 3.74 28.57 19.03
N VAL A 53 3.63 27.51 19.85
CA VAL A 53 2.52 26.55 19.82
C VAL A 53 1.17 27.23 20.00
N THR A 54 1.11 28.27 20.83
CA THR A 54 -0.10 29.09 21.06
C THR A 54 -0.62 29.75 19.79
N LEU A 55 0.27 30.19 18.88
CA LEU A 55 -0.11 30.78 17.60
C LEU A 55 -0.78 29.74 16.69
N VAL A 56 -0.25 28.51 16.68
CA VAL A 56 -0.86 27.40 15.92
C VAL A 56 -2.28 27.16 16.37
N GLU A 57 -2.50 27.01 17.69
CA GLU A 57 -3.82 26.73 18.24
C GLU A 57 -4.82 27.84 17.92
N GLN A 58 -4.39 29.11 18.03
CA GLN A 58 -5.20 30.28 17.68
C GLN A 58 -5.60 30.28 16.21
N LEU A 59 -4.62 30.16 15.29
CA LEU A 59 -4.88 30.18 13.85
C LEU A 59 -5.69 28.96 13.39
N LYS A 60 -5.50 27.80 14.03
CA LYS A 60 -6.26 26.59 13.75
C LYS A 60 -7.72 26.73 14.19
N ALA A 61 -7.96 27.35 15.35
CA ALA A 61 -9.31 27.67 15.83
C ALA A 61 -10.00 28.69 14.91
N GLU A 62 -9.27 29.72 14.46
CA GLU A 62 -9.75 30.71 13.50
C GLU A 62 -10.13 30.06 12.16
N ALA A 63 -9.24 29.24 11.60
CA ALA A 63 -9.47 28.51 10.35
C ALA A 63 -10.69 27.58 10.43
N ARG A 64 -10.89 26.91 11.58
CA ARG A 64 -12.07 26.07 11.82
C ARG A 64 -13.37 26.87 11.76
N ILE A 65 -13.40 28.06 12.35
CA ILE A 65 -14.57 28.94 12.34
C ILE A 65 -14.88 29.38 10.89
N PHE A 66 -13.86 29.83 10.15
CA PHE A 66 -14.02 30.22 8.75
C PHE A 66 -14.52 29.08 7.88
N MET A 67 -13.97 27.88 8.07
CA MET A 67 -14.43 26.68 7.37
C MET A 67 -15.91 26.40 7.62
N GLN A 68 -16.35 26.50 8.88
CA GLN A 68 -17.73 26.25 9.25
C GLN A 68 -18.67 27.30 8.64
N ASP A 69 -18.27 28.57 8.62
CA ASP A 69 -19.02 29.65 7.98
C ASP A 69 -19.10 29.48 6.44
N GLU A 70 -18.02 29.03 5.78
CA GLU A 70 -18.06 28.71 4.35
C GLU A 70 -19.01 27.54 4.05
N VAL A 71 -18.99 26.48 4.87
CA VAL A 71 -19.89 25.34 4.74
C VAL A 71 -21.36 25.76 4.91
N THR A 72 -21.69 26.61 5.91
CA THR A 72 -23.07 27.09 6.10
C THR A 72 -23.52 27.98 4.94
N LYS A 73 -22.66 28.89 4.47
CA LYS A 73 -22.91 29.70 3.28
C LYS A 73 -23.15 28.84 2.05
N ASN A 74 -22.34 27.81 1.83
CA ASN A 74 -22.53 26.91 0.68
C ASN A 74 -23.85 26.13 0.78
N ASN A 75 -24.18 25.58 1.96
CA ASN A 75 -25.43 24.85 2.18
C ASN A 75 -26.69 25.73 1.98
N THR A 76 -26.63 27.00 2.37
CA THR A 76 -27.73 27.96 2.15
C THR A 76 -27.89 28.31 0.68
N LYS A 77 -26.79 28.45 -0.08
CA LYS A 77 -26.80 28.65 -1.54
C LYS A 77 -27.33 27.42 -2.27
N ALA A 78 -26.85 26.23 -1.91
CA ALA A 78 -27.31 24.96 -2.48
C ALA A 78 -28.81 24.72 -2.24
N SER A 79 -29.34 25.15 -1.09
CA SER A 79 -30.77 25.08 -0.80
C SER A 79 -31.63 25.98 -1.69
N LYS A 80 -31.05 27.03 -2.30
CA LYS A 80 -31.74 27.92 -3.25
C LYS A 80 -31.74 27.35 -4.67
N SER A 81 -30.83 26.43 -5.01
CA SER A 81 -30.83 25.72 -6.30
C SER A 81 -31.81 24.55 -6.25
N GLN A 82 -32.98 24.73 -6.87
CA GLN A 82 -34.17 23.91 -6.63
C GLN A 82 -34.13 22.50 -7.28
N ALA A 83 -33.45 22.33 -8.41
CA ALA A 83 -33.44 21.06 -9.15
C ALA A 83 -32.46 20.02 -8.58
N ASN A 84 -31.17 20.38 -8.43
CA ASN A 84 -30.14 19.45 -7.93
C ASN A 84 -30.33 19.10 -6.45
N SER A 85 -30.80 20.05 -5.63
CA SER A 85 -31.06 19.79 -4.20
C SER A 85 -32.26 18.85 -3.97
N HIS A 86 -33.27 18.87 -4.84
CA HIS A 86 -34.43 17.98 -4.73
C HIS A 86 -34.09 16.52 -5.08
N TRP A 87 -33.37 16.31 -6.18
CA TRP A 87 -32.85 14.98 -6.52
C TRP A 87 -31.95 14.44 -5.40
N MET A 88 -30.99 15.24 -4.95
CA MET A 88 -30.06 14.85 -3.88
C MET A 88 -30.80 14.44 -2.60
N ARG A 89 -31.80 15.23 -2.16
CA ARG A 89 -32.63 14.90 -0.99
C ARG A 89 -33.44 13.62 -1.17
N THR A 90 -33.95 13.37 -2.37
CA THR A 90 -34.73 12.17 -2.69
C THR A 90 -33.83 10.92 -2.65
N VAL A 91 -32.64 10.99 -3.24
CA VAL A 91 -31.66 9.89 -3.21
C VAL A 91 -31.18 9.63 -1.78
N MET A 92 -30.87 10.67 -1.02
CA MET A 92 -30.41 10.49 0.36
C MET A 92 -31.48 9.87 1.28
N SER A 93 -32.76 10.19 1.05
CA SER A 93 -33.87 9.69 1.87
C SER A 93 -34.37 8.31 1.43
N LYS A 94 -34.60 8.09 0.14
CA LYS A 94 -35.28 6.90 -0.40
C LYS A 94 -34.39 6.02 -1.30
N GLY A 95 -33.22 6.50 -1.69
CA GLY A 95 -32.31 5.79 -2.59
C GLY A 95 -31.66 4.57 -1.95
N THR A 96 -31.13 3.69 -2.79
CA THR A 96 -30.31 2.54 -2.35
C THR A 96 -28.97 3.02 -1.79
N ILE A 97 -28.23 2.15 -1.10
CA ILE A 97 -26.92 2.52 -0.56
C ILE A 97 -25.94 2.89 -1.70
N SER A 98 -26.02 2.20 -2.84
CA SER A 98 -25.26 2.56 -4.05
C SER A 98 -25.59 3.97 -4.52
N ASP A 99 -26.88 4.34 -4.59
CA ASP A 99 -27.29 5.68 -5.01
C ASP A 99 -26.82 6.74 -4.00
N LYS A 100 -26.87 6.43 -2.70
CA LYS A 100 -26.37 7.33 -1.65
C LYS A 100 -24.86 7.53 -1.75
N ILE A 101 -24.10 6.48 -2.03
CA ILE A 101 -22.65 6.56 -2.24
C ILE A 101 -22.37 7.42 -3.48
N ALA A 102 -23.01 7.16 -4.62
CA ALA A 102 -22.84 7.96 -5.83
C ALA A 102 -23.17 9.45 -5.60
N ALA A 103 -24.25 9.72 -4.88
CA ALA A 103 -24.66 11.07 -4.53
C ALA A 103 -23.65 11.76 -3.57
N HIS A 104 -23.07 11.02 -2.63
CA HIS A 104 -21.97 11.50 -1.79
C HIS A 104 -20.72 11.80 -2.62
N THR A 105 -20.33 10.92 -3.54
CA THR A 105 -19.20 11.11 -4.45
C THR A 105 -19.35 12.38 -5.27
N LEU A 106 -20.51 12.59 -5.90
CA LEU A 106 -20.77 13.80 -6.69
C LEU A 106 -20.70 15.08 -5.85
N THR A 107 -21.18 15.04 -4.61
CA THR A 107 -21.09 16.20 -3.70
C THR A 107 -19.64 16.50 -3.32
N ILE A 108 -18.83 15.47 -3.09
CA ILE A 108 -17.41 15.62 -2.77
C ILE A 108 -16.65 16.20 -3.97
N LEU A 109 -16.94 15.73 -5.19
CA LEU A 109 -16.26 16.20 -6.41
C LEU A 109 -16.63 17.63 -6.79
N ASP A 110 -17.90 18.03 -6.60
CA ASP A 110 -18.34 19.42 -6.85
C ASP A 110 -17.63 20.41 -5.91
N SER A 111 -17.41 20.00 -4.67
CA SER A 111 -16.75 20.83 -3.69
C SER A 111 -16.04 20.00 -2.60
N PRO A 112 -14.75 19.69 -2.77
CA PRO A 112 -13.99 18.91 -1.80
C PRO A 112 -13.90 19.59 -0.44
N LEU A 113 -13.68 20.91 -0.42
CA LEU A 113 -13.55 21.72 0.80
C LEU A 113 -14.78 21.51 1.70
N HIS A 114 -15.98 21.81 1.20
CA HIS A 114 -17.19 21.77 2.02
C HIS A 114 -17.69 20.35 2.40
N SER A 115 -17.03 19.29 1.94
CA SER A 115 -17.53 17.91 2.02
C SER A 115 -16.86 17.04 3.08
N LEU A 116 -16.07 17.62 4.00
CA LEU A 116 -15.38 16.88 5.07
C LEU A 116 -16.31 15.99 5.90
N ASN A 117 -17.51 16.48 6.25
CA ASN A 117 -18.48 15.70 7.03
C ASN A 117 -19.00 14.47 6.27
N ILE A 118 -19.18 14.59 4.96
CA ILE A 118 -19.61 13.48 4.10
C ILE A 118 -18.49 12.43 4.03
N LEU A 119 -17.26 12.87 3.82
CA LEU A 119 -16.08 11.99 3.80
C LEU A 119 -15.91 11.26 5.14
N GLN A 120 -16.08 11.96 6.27
CA GLN A 120 -16.05 11.36 7.60
C GLN A 120 -17.13 10.28 7.77
N ASN A 121 -18.34 10.52 7.27
CA ASN A 121 -19.44 9.55 7.31
C ASN A 121 -19.11 8.30 6.49
N LEU A 122 -18.58 8.46 5.27
CA LEU A 122 -18.16 7.33 4.44
C LEU A 122 -17.06 6.50 5.13
N VAL A 123 -16.05 7.16 5.71
CA VAL A 123 -14.99 6.46 6.47
C VAL A 123 -15.57 5.69 7.66
N ASN A 124 -16.57 6.25 8.36
CA ASN A 124 -17.25 5.56 9.45
C ASN A 124 -18.08 4.36 8.98
N MET A 125 -18.62 4.39 7.76
CA MET A 125 -19.30 3.22 7.17
C MET A 125 -18.32 2.05 6.93
N VAL A 126 -17.06 2.32 6.59
CA VAL A 126 -16.02 1.29 6.46
C VAL A 126 -15.68 0.65 7.80
N LYS A 127 -15.57 1.46 8.87
CA LYS A 127 -15.31 0.95 10.23
C LYS A 127 -16.39 -0.03 10.71
N ALA A 128 -17.63 0.16 10.27
CA ALA A 128 -18.74 -0.75 10.54
C ALA A 128 -18.74 -1.97 9.60
N SER A 129 -17.60 -2.68 9.52
CA SER A 129 -17.29 -3.73 8.51
C SER A 129 -18.34 -4.83 8.34
N LYS A 130 -19.21 -5.04 9.34
CA LYS A 130 -20.32 -6.00 9.33
C LYS A 130 -21.44 -5.67 8.33
N LYS A 131 -21.46 -4.46 7.76
CA LYS A 131 -22.43 -4.07 6.73
C LYS A 131 -21.98 -4.60 5.36
N LYS A 132 -22.91 -5.21 4.61
CA LYS A 132 -22.65 -5.77 3.27
C LYS A 132 -22.07 -4.76 2.29
N ASP A 133 -22.31 -3.48 2.52
CA ASP A 133 -21.96 -2.39 1.60
C ASP A 133 -20.57 -1.78 1.83
N CYS A 134 -19.83 -2.27 2.84
CA CYS A 134 -18.49 -1.78 3.16
C CYS A 134 -17.53 -1.87 1.95
N ILE A 135 -17.65 -2.92 1.14
CA ILE A 135 -16.84 -3.14 -0.06
C ILE A 135 -17.01 -1.99 -1.07
N ALA A 136 -18.26 -1.59 -1.35
CA ALA A 136 -18.54 -0.51 -2.29
C ALA A 136 -17.99 0.83 -1.78
N VAL A 137 -18.14 1.10 -0.48
CA VAL A 137 -17.58 2.31 0.14
C VAL A 137 -16.05 2.32 0.08
N ILE A 138 -15.39 1.18 0.29
CA ILE A 138 -13.93 1.05 0.17
C ILE A 138 -13.47 1.41 -1.24
N ASP A 139 -14.14 0.91 -2.28
CA ASP A 139 -13.80 1.22 -3.68
C ASP A 139 -13.93 2.71 -3.96
N THR A 140 -15.10 3.27 -3.63
CA THR A 140 -15.37 4.69 -3.86
C THR A 140 -14.37 5.59 -3.12
N LEU A 141 -14.07 5.30 -1.86
CA LEU A 141 -13.08 6.08 -1.11
C LEU A 141 -11.68 5.93 -1.70
N THR A 142 -11.29 4.73 -2.14
CA THR A 142 -9.97 4.50 -2.76
C THR A 142 -9.84 5.31 -4.04
N GLU A 143 -10.87 5.33 -4.88
CA GLU A 143 -10.90 6.10 -6.13
C GLU A 143 -10.90 7.61 -5.85
N LEU A 144 -11.75 8.09 -4.93
CA LEU A 144 -11.79 9.51 -4.53
C LEU A 144 -10.44 9.98 -3.98
N PHE A 145 -9.79 9.18 -3.13
CA PHE A 145 -8.49 9.54 -2.59
C PHE A 145 -7.42 9.63 -3.67
N LEU A 146 -7.34 8.66 -4.59
CA LEU A 146 -6.33 8.65 -5.63
C LEU A 146 -6.59 9.64 -6.77
N GLY A 147 -7.86 9.88 -7.10
CA GLY A 147 -8.26 10.75 -8.21
C GLY A 147 -8.22 12.24 -7.85
N ASP A 148 -8.89 12.62 -6.76
CA ASP A 148 -9.30 14.02 -6.56
C ASP A 148 -8.89 14.61 -5.20
N LEU A 149 -8.69 13.78 -4.18
CA LEU A 149 -8.39 14.26 -2.84
C LEU A 149 -6.89 14.32 -2.55
N LEU A 150 -6.10 13.30 -2.91
CA LEU A 150 -4.66 13.30 -2.64
C LEU A 150 -3.87 14.00 -3.76
N PRO A 151 -2.96 14.92 -3.42
CA PRO A 151 -2.01 15.45 -4.38
C PRO A 151 -1.11 14.32 -4.92
N PRO A 152 -0.88 14.22 -6.25
CA PRO A 152 -0.17 13.07 -6.83
C PRO A 152 1.31 12.97 -6.41
N ASN A 153 2.00 14.09 -6.29
CA ASN A 153 3.47 14.13 -6.12
C ASN A 153 3.94 14.60 -4.74
N ARG A 154 3.04 14.73 -3.76
CA ARG A 154 3.40 15.18 -2.42
C ARG A 154 2.48 14.62 -1.35
N LYS A 155 3.00 14.52 -0.14
CA LYS A 155 2.22 14.17 1.05
C LYS A 155 1.37 15.36 1.47
N LEU A 156 0.27 15.09 2.17
CA LEU A 156 -0.56 16.11 2.79
C LEU A 156 0.22 16.76 3.94
N ARG A 157 0.12 18.08 4.08
CA ARG A 157 0.73 18.83 5.18
C ARG A 157 -0.14 18.73 6.44
N VAL A 158 0.52 18.70 7.60
CA VAL A 158 -0.14 19.00 8.88
C VAL A 158 -0.25 20.52 9.00
N PHE A 159 -1.20 21.01 9.80
CA PHE A 159 -1.41 22.46 9.95
C PHE A 159 -0.15 23.19 10.43
N GLU A 160 0.63 22.53 11.30
CA GLU A 160 1.89 23.03 11.86
C GLU A 160 3.04 23.07 10.84
N ALA A 161 2.90 22.40 9.70
CA ALA A 161 3.90 22.39 8.62
C ALA A 161 3.61 23.44 7.53
N CYS A 162 2.61 24.30 7.75
CA CYS A 162 2.31 25.43 6.87
C CYS A 162 3.06 26.69 7.35
N PRO A 163 3.37 27.65 6.46
CA PRO A 163 4.09 28.89 6.80
C PRO A 163 3.20 29.89 7.55
N LEU A 164 2.75 29.53 8.75
CA LEU A 164 1.82 30.30 9.58
C LEU A 164 2.37 31.69 9.95
N SER A 165 3.67 31.79 10.22
CA SER A 165 4.35 33.06 10.56
C SER A 165 4.44 34.03 9.38
N LEU A 166 4.31 33.55 8.14
CA LEU A 166 4.33 34.36 6.92
C LEU A 166 2.94 34.66 6.38
N LEU A 167 1.88 34.23 7.07
CA LEU A 167 0.50 34.31 6.60
C LEU A 167 0.12 35.73 6.12
N ASP A 168 0.42 36.76 6.90
CA ASP A 168 0.06 38.14 6.55
C ASP A 168 0.82 38.64 5.31
N LYS A 169 2.09 38.24 5.17
CA LYS A 169 2.92 38.56 3.99
C LYS A 169 2.41 37.84 2.75
N LEU A 170 2.11 36.54 2.86
CA LEU A 170 1.60 35.70 1.78
C LEU A 170 0.21 36.12 1.33
N SER A 171 -0.54 36.78 2.20
CA SER A 171 -1.87 37.31 1.90
C SER A 171 -1.85 38.73 1.34
N GLY A 172 -0.69 39.40 1.30
CA GLY A 172 -0.56 40.79 0.87
C GLY A 172 -1.43 41.76 1.68
N GLY A 173 -1.75 41.42 2.93
CA GLY A 173 -2.72 42.16 3.76
C GLY A 173 -4.20 41.99 3.38
N ASN A 174 -4.53 41.16 2.40
CA ASN A 174 -5.92 40.89 2.01
C ASN A 174 -6.57 39.85 2.94
N VAL A 175 -7.63 40.28 3.64
CA VAL A 175 -8.41 39.44 4.57
C VAL A 175 -9.00 38.20 3.89
N ALA A 176 -9.53 38.35 2.67
CA ALA A 176 -10.16 37.24 1.94
C ALA A 176 -9.12 36.19 1.53
N THR A 177 -7.95 36.62 1.05
CA THR A 177 -6.84 35.71 0.71
C THR A 177 -6.31 35.01 1.95
N ARG A 178 -6.16 35.73 3.07
CA ARG A 178 -5.77 35.18 4.36
C ARG A 178 -6.73 34.09 4.83
N GLN A 179 -8.03 34.38 4.77
CA GLN A 179 -9.08 33.43 5.12
C GLN A 179 -9.05 32.19 4.23
N ALA A 180 -9.03 32.36 2.91
CA ALA A 180 -9.01 31.25 1.96
C ALA A 180 -7.79 30.32 2.15
N ARG A 181 -6.63 30.91 2.47
CA ARG A 181 -5.39 30.20 2.74
C ARG A 181 -5.45 29.40 4.06
N LEU A 182 -5.97 30.01 5.13
CA LEU A 182 -6.21 29.32 6.39
C LEU A 182 -7.19 28.15 6.25
N VAL A 183 -8.29 28.35 5.52
CA VAL A 183 -9.30 27.31 5.23
C VAL A 183 -8.65 26.17 4.44
N SER A 184 -7.86 26.47 3.41
CA SER A 184 -7.16 25.47 2.60
C SER A 184 -6.18 24.64 3.42
N TRP A 185 -5.35 25.28 4.26
CA TRP A 185 -4.42 24.58 5.15
C TRP A 185 -5.13 23.74 6.20
N TYR A 186 -6.22 24.25 6.78
CA TYR A 186 -7.02 23.51 7.74
C TYR A 186 -7.69 22.29 7.08
N TYR A 187 -8.24 22.46 5.88
CA TYR A 187 -8.80 21.37 5.11
C TYR A 187 -7.76 20.27 4.83
N GLU A 188 -6.56 20.65 4.42
CA GLU A 188 -5.45 19.72 4.16
C GLU A 188 -5.10 18.89 5.41
N ASP A 189 -5.00 19.54 6.58
CA ASP A 189 -4.78 18.87 7.88
C ASP A 189 -5.92 17.90 8.22
N GLN A 190 -7.18 18.31 8.06
CA GLN A 190 -8.34 17.46 8.33
C GLN A 190 -8.43 16.28 7.35
N LEU A 191 -8.15 16.50 6.07
CA LEU A 191 -8.09 15.45 5.06
C LEU A 191 -7.02 14.41 5.40
N LYS A 192 -5.86 14.86 5.91
CA LYS A 192 -4.78 13.97 6.36
C LYS A 192 -5.21 13.08 7.53
N GLN A 193 -5.95 13.64 8.49
CA GLN A 193 -6.51 12.89 9.63
C GLN A 193 -7.59 11.90 9.18
N LEU A 194 -8.45 12.31 8.25
CA LEU A 194 -9.47 11.43 7.65
C LEU A 194 -8.84 10.27 6.86
N TYR A 195 -7.82 10.55 6.06
CA TYR A 195 -7.09 9.53 5.33
C TYR A 195 -6.42 8.53 6.28
N HIS A 196 -5.78 9.01 7.35
CA HIS A 196 -5.23 8.14 8.38
C HIS A 196 -6.31 7.21 8.98
N THR A 197 -7.46 7.80 9.33
CA THR A 197 -8.60 7.07 9.88
C THR A 197 -9.15 6.03 8.90
N PHE A 198 -9.14 6.34 7.60
CA PHE A 198 -9.52 5.40 6.55
C PHE A 198 -8.53 4.23 6.44
N VAL A 199 -7.22 4.50 6.45
CA VAL A 199 -6.20 3.44 6.45
C VAL A 199 -6.32 2.53 7.68
N GLU A 200 -6.64 3.08 8.85
CA GLU A 200 -6.94 2.28 10.05
C GLU A 200 -8.22 1.45 9.90
N ALA A 201 -9.26 2.01 9.30
CA ALA A 201 -10.49 1.28 8.98
C ALA A 201 -10.21 0.12 8.02
N LEU A 202 -9.40 0.31 6.98
CA LEU A 202 -8.95 -0.76 6.09
C LEU A 202 -8.19 -1.86 6.85
N ASN A 203 -7.31 -1.50 7.78
CA ASN A 203 -6.60 -2.47 8.61
C ASN A 203 -7.56 -3.28 9.50
N LEU A 204 -8.64 -2.67 9.98
CA LEU A 204 -9.69 -3.36 10.71
C LEU A 204 -10.45 -4.34 9.81
N VAL A 205 -10.87 -3.92 8.63
CA VAL A 205 -11.54 -4.80 7.63
C VAL A 205 -10.61 -5.92 7.16
N ALA A 206 -9.30 -5.66 7.07
CA ALA A 206 -8.33 -6.69 6.74
C ALA A 206 -8.24 -7.80 7.80
N ARG A 207 -8.81 -7.62 9.01
CA ARG A 207 -8.89 -8.60 10.09
C ARG A 207 -10.30 -9.20 10.26
N ASP A 208 -11.21 -8.94 9.32
CA ASP A 208 -12.57 -9.47 9.32
C ASP A 208 -12.57 -11.01 9.30
N THR A 209 -13.70 -11.66 9.56
CA THR A 209 -13.80 -13.12 9.46
C THR A 209 -14.05 -13.58 8.02
N VAL A 210 -14.56 -12.70 7.16
CA VAL A 210 -14.88 -13.01 5.76
C VAL A 210 -13.68 -12.71 4.87
N ASP A 211 -13.15 -13.74 4.22
CA ASP A 211 -11.96 -13.63 3.37
C ASP A 211 -12.11 -12.60 2.23
N ASN A 212 -13.28 -12.52 1.61
CA ASN A 212 -13.55 -11.53 0.55
C ASN A 212 -13.37 -10.08 1.05
N ASN A 213 -13.80 -9.78 2.27
CA ASN A 213 -13.62 -8.46 2.88
C ASN A 213 -12.13 -8.17 3.10
N LYS A 214 -11.37 -9.17 3.58
CA LYS A 214 -9.93 -9.04 3.77
C LYS A 214 -9.20 -8.80 2.46
N GLU A 215 -9.49 -9.60 1.42
CA GLU A 215 -8.91 -9.47 0.08
C GLU A 215 -9.20 -8.09 -0.51
N LYS A 216 -10.41 -7.56 -0.28
CA LYS A 216 -10.79 -6.21 -0.70
C LYS A 216 -9.98 -5.14 0.00
N ALA A 217 -9.85 -5.21 1.33
CA ALA A 217 -9.05 -4.29 2.11
C ALA A 217 -7.56 -4.33 1.70
N VAL A 218 -7.01 -5.53 1.47
CA VAL A 218 -5.64 -5.72 0.94
C VAL A 218 -5.48 -5.05 -0.41
N SER A 219 -6.44 -5.23 -1.32
CA SER A 219 -6.41 -4.62 -2.65
C SER A 219 -6.47 -3.10 -2.58
N ALA A 220 -7.32 -2.54 -1.70
CA ALA A 220 -7.40 -1.10 -1.48
C ALA A 220 -6.10 -0.53 -0.89
N MET A 221 -5.53 -1.16 0.15
CA MET A 221 -4.25 -0.73 0.73
C MET A 221 -3.11 -0.77 -0.31
N PHE A 222 -3.08 -1.78 -1.17
CA PHE A 222 -2.14 -1.87 -2.28
C PHE A 222 -2.32 -0.71 -3.28
N LYS A 223 -3.54 -0.46 -3.76
CA LYS A 223 -3.83 0.64 -4.69
C LYS A 223 -3.39 1.98 -4.12
N LEU A 224 -3.73 2.24 -2.86
CA LEU A 224 -3.34 3.47 -2.16
C LEU A 224 -1.82 3.62 -2.07
N LEU A 225 -1.13 2.56 -1.64
CA LEU A 225 0.33 2.54 -1.52
C LEU A 225 1.04 2.73 -2.87
N SER A 226 0.50 2.13 -3.92
CA SER A 226 1.07 2.22 -5.26
C SER A 226 0.76 3.54 -5.95
N GLY A 227 -0.35 4.19 -5.60
CA GLY A 227 -0.82 5.40 -6.28
C GLY A 227 -0.43 6.70 -5.61
N ASN A 228 -0.06 6.70 -4.32
CA ASN A 228 0.25 7.94 -3.61
C ASN A 228 1.26 7.73 -2.46
N PRO A 229 2.17 8.69 -2.19
CA PRO A 229 3.13 8.57 -1.08
C PRO A 229 2.53 8.75 0.33
N GLU A 230 1.28 9.20 0.47
CA GLU A 230 0.67 9.44 1.78
C GLU A 230 0.52 8.13 2.60
N LYS A 231 1.01 8.14 3.85
CA LYS A 231 1.02 6.98 4.78
C LYS A 231 1.66 5.69 4.22
N GLU A 232 2.58 5.79 3.27
CA GLU A 232 3.31 4.66 2.66
C GLU A 232 3.79 3.62 3.68
N ALA A 233 4.53 4.04 4.71
CA ALA A 233 5.08 3.15 5.73
C ALA A 233 3.99 2.39 6.54
N LEU A 234 2.85 3.04 6.82
CA LEU A 234 1.74 2.41 7.54
C LEU A 234 1.01 1.38 6.67
N LEU A 235 0.75 1.73 5.40
CA LEU A 235 0.12 0.85 4.43
C LEU A 235 0.97 -0.39 4.18
N LEU A 236 2.28 -0.20 3.95
CA LEU A 236 3.23 -1.29 3.74
C LEU A 236 3.31 -2.21 4.96
N LYS A 237 3.43 -1.64 6.17
CA LYS A 237 3.40 -2.40 7.43
C LYS A 237 2.13 -3.23 7.55
N ASN A 238 0.97 -2.64 7.24
CA ASN A 238 -0.31 -3.36 7.32
C ASN A 238 -0.35 -4.53 6.32
N LEU A 239 0.09 -4.34 5.08
CA LEU A 239 0.16 -5.40 4.06
C LEU A 239 1.12 -6.52 4.48
N ILE A 240 2.33 -6.20 4.94
CA ILE A 240 3.32 -7.21 5.34
C ILE A 240 2.83 -8.02 6.54
N ASN A 241 2.17 -7.38 7.53
CA ASN A 241 1.55 -8.12 8.64
C ASN A 241 0.49 -9.13 8.16
N LYS A 242 -0.16 -8.91 7.00
CA LYS A 242 -1.14 -9.85 6.42
C LYS A 242 -0.51 -11.11 5.83
N LEU A 243 0.81 -11.21 5.70
CA LEU A 243 1.49 -12.48 5.38
C LEU A 243 1.28 -13.54 6.47
N GLY A 244 0.89 -13.14 7.68
CA GLY A 244 0.51 -14.04 8.77
C GLY A 244 -0.98 -14.40 8.84
N ASP A 245 -1.79 -14.10 7.83
CA ASP A 245 -3.22 -14.48 7.84
C ASP A 245 -3.40 -16.00 7.86
N PRO A 246 -4.38 -16.54 8.62
CA PRO A 246 -4.67 -17.98 8.62
C PRO A 246 -5.14 -18.50 7.25
N SER A 247 -5.83 -17.66 6.46
CA SER A 247 -6.31 -18.00 5.13
C SER A 247 -5.19 -17.87 4.10
N GLN A 248 -4.85 -19.01 3.49
CA GLN A 248 -3.87 -19.04 2.40
C GLN A 248 -4.29 -18.16 1.23
N LYS A 249 -5.60 -18.08 0.95
CA LYS A 249 -6.14 -17.28 -0.16
C LYS A 249 -5.78 -15.80 0.02
N VAL A 250 -5.96 -15.28 1.24
CA VAL A 250 -5.62 -13.91 1.60
C VAL A 250 -4.10 -13.68 1.49
N VAL A 251 -3.29 -14.62 1.99
CA VAL A 251 -1.82 -14.52 1.89
C VAL A 251 -1.37 -14.49 0.42
N SER A 252 -1.92 -15.35 -0.44
CA SER A 252 -1.62 -15.34 -1.87
C SER A 252 -1.95 -13.99 -2.51
N LYS A 253 -3.08 -13.37 -2.12
CA LYS A 253 -3.44 -12.02 -2.59
C LYS A 253 -2.43 -10.96 -2.12
N VAL A 254 -1.96 -11.04 -0.86
CA VAL A 254 -0.94 -10.13 -0.32
C VAL A 254 0.37 -10.26 -1.09
N ILE A 255 0.86 -11.48 -1.31
CA ILE A 255 2.09 -11.75 -2.08
C ILE A 255 1.95 -11.20 -3.50
N TYR A 256 0.82 -11.44 -4.16
CA TYR A 256 0.53 -10.87 -5.49
C TYR A 256 0.60 -9.33 -5.48
N CYS A 257 -0.08 -8.68 -4.54
CA CYS A 257 -0.10 -7.22 -4.42
C CYS A 257 1.30 -6.65 -4.13
N LEU A 258 2.07 -7.25 -3.24
CA LEU A 258 3.44 -6.81 -2.95
C LEU A 258 4.38 -7.04 -4.15
N GLY A 259 4.22 -8.15 -4.87
CA GLY A 259 4.95 -8.40 -6.11
C GLY A 259 4.63 -7.35 -7.18
N LYS A 260 3.35 -7.01 -7.36
CA LYS A 260 2.92 -5.93 -8.26
C LYS A 260 3.45 -4.57 -7.82
N LEU A 261 3.48 -4.28 -6.52
CA LEU A 261 4.06 -3.04 -6.00
C LEU A 261 5.52 -2.88 -6.42
N LEU A 262 6.33 -3.93 -6.32
CA LEU A 262 7.74 -3.89 -6.72
C LEU A 262 7.95 -3.82 -8.24
N GLN A 263 6.94 -4.19 -9.04
CA GLN A 263 6.95 -3.97 -10.49
C GLN A 263 6.70 -2.49 -10.82
N VAL A 264 5.76 -1.85 -10.12
CA VAL A 264 5.43 -0.43 -10.32
C VAL A 264 6.51 0.48 -9.73
N HIS A 265 7.05 0.12 -8.56
CA HIS A 265 8.03 0.92 -7.81
C HIS A 265 9.28 0.10 -7.45
N PRO A 266 10.20 -0.15 -8.41
CA PRO A 266 11.41 -0.92 -8.15
C PRO A 266 12.30 -0.36 -7.03
N ASN A 267 12.31 0.97 -6.85
CA ASN A 267 13.10 1.63 -5.80
C ASN A 267 12.62 1.32 -4.38
N MET A 268 11.42 0.73 -4.21
CA MET A 268 10.90 0.34 -2.89
C MET A 268 11.46 -0.98 -2.38
N LYS A 269 12.21 -1.75 -3.18
CA LYS A 269 12.71 -3.10 -2.79
C LYS A 269 13.40 -3.11 -1.43
N GLY A 270 14.26 -2.13 -1.15
CA GLY A 270 14.96 -2.02 0.13
C GLY A 270 14.01 -1.82 1.31
N VAL A 271 13.09 -0.86 1.20
CA VAL A 271 12.12 -0.55 2.27
C VAL A 271 11.18 -1.75 2.53
N VAL A 272 10.75 -2.43 1.47
CA VAL A 272 9.91 -3.64 1.57
C VAL A 272 10.69 -4.78 2.24
N MET A 273 11.96 -4.99 1.87
CA MET A 273 12.83 -5.98 2.50
C MET A 273 12.98 -5.71 4.01
N ASP A 274 13.27 -4.47 4.41
CA ASP A 274 13.44 -4.08 5.81
C ASP A 274 12.18 -4.33 6.65
N GLU A 275 11.00 -4.06 6.08
CA GLU A 275 9.73 -4.29 6.78
C GLU A 275 9.38 -5.79 6.88
N VAL A 276 9.76 -6.61 5.88
CA VAL A 276 9.67 -8.08 5.98
C VAL A 276 10.68 -8.62 6.99
N GLU A 277 11.90 -8.09 7.05
CA GLU A 277 12.89 -8.45 8.07
C GLU A 277 12.32 -8.26 9.49
N LYS A 278 11.69 -7.11 9.75
CA LYS A 278 11.00 -6.85 11.03
C LYS A 278 9.91 -7.89 11.34
N LEU A 279 9.22 -8.43 10.33
CA LEU A 279 8.25 -9.50 10.51
C LEU A 279 8.96 -10.82 10.88
N LEU A 280 10.03 -11.18 10.17
CA LEU A 280 10.75 -12.45 10.35
C LEU A 280 11.34 -12.59 11.76
N PHE A 281 11.92 -11.52 12.30
CA PHE A 281 12.57 -11.54 13.62
C PHE A 281 11.67 -11.07 14.78
N ARG A 282 10.38 -10.79 14.52
CA ARG A 282 9.45 -10.39 15.58
C ARG A 282 9.29 -11.52 16.61
N PRO A 283 9.29 -11.23 17.92
CA PRO A 283 8.96 -12.24 18.92
C PRO A 283 7.55 -12.77 18.69
N ASN A 284 7.36 -14.08 18.90
CA ASN A 284 6.07 -14.77 18.79
C ASN A 284 5.39 -14.71 17.40
N VAL A 285 6.14 -14.47 16.33
CA VAL A 285 5.62 -14.66 14.97
C VAL A 285 5.47 -16.15 14.66
N ASN A 286 4.37 -16.53 14.01
CA ASN A 286 4.14 -17.91 13.58
C ASN A 286 5.12 -18.30 12.46
N THR A 287 5.70 -19.49 12.53
CA THR A 287 6.58 -20.09 11.51
C THR A 287 5.97 -20.05 10.11
N ARG A 288 4.64 -20.21 9.98
CA ARG A 288 3.94 -20.08 8.69
C ARG A 288 4.04 -18.67 8.11
N ALA A 289 3.91 -17.63 8.93
CA ALA A 289 4.06 -16.25 8.51
C ALA A 289 5.51 -15.95 8.09
N GLN A 290 6.49 -16.48 8.84
CA GLN A 290 7.89 -16.40 8.47
C GLN A 290 8.16 -17.06 7.11
N TYR A 291 7.59 -18.26 6.89
CA TYR A 291 7.75 -18.99 5.65
C TYR A 291 7.21 -18.19 4.46
N TYR A 292 6.01 -17.61 4.59
CA TYR A 292 5.47 -16.75 3.54
C TYR A 292 6.28 -15.47 3.32
N GLY A 293 6.84 -14.88 4.37
CA GLY A 293 7.80 -13.77 4.27
C GLY A 293 9.02 -14.14 3.44
N VAL A 294 9.65 -15.28 3.74
CA VAL A 294 10.81 -15.79 2.98
C VAL A 294 10.41 -16.09 1.54
N CYS A 295 9.29 -16.78 1.30
CA CYS A 295 8.79 -17.08 -0.05
C CYS A 295 8.45 -15.84 -0.87
N PHE A 296 8.08 -14.73 -0.23
CA PHE A 296 7.90 -13.47 -0.93
C PHE A 296 9.25 -12.84 -1.29
N LEU A 297 10.20 -12.81 -0.36
CA LEU A 297 11.55 -12.29 -0.61
C LEU A 297 12.25 -13.02 -1.76
N THR A 298 12.05 -14.34 -1.91
CA THR A 298 12.64 -15.11 -3.02
C THR A 298 12.10 -14.74 -4.41
N GLN A 299 11.00 -13.99 -4.48
CA GLN A 299 10.40 -13.52 -5.73
C GLN A 299 10.99 -12.20 -6.22
N PHE A 300 11.89 -11.57 -5.45
CA PHE A 300 12.52 -10.31 -5.84
C PHE A 300 13.23 -10.45 -7.19
N MET A 301 12.88 -9.57 -8.12
CA MET A 301 13.55 -9.45 -9.41
C MET A 301 14.68 -8.46 -9.26
N PHE A 302 15.90 -8.90 -9.57
CA PHE A 302 17.09 -8.06 -9.48
C PHE A 302 17.51 -7.57 -10.86
N THR A 303 18.00 -6.33 -10.91
CA THR A 303 18.75 -5.74 -12.01
C THR A 303 20.19 -5.47 -11.57
N ASP A 304 21.06 -5.02 -12.48
CA ASP A 304 22.46 -4.73 -12.15
C ASP A 304 22.63 -3.60 -11.12
N ASP A 305 21.61 -2.74 -10.96
CA ASP A 305 21.59 -1.64 -10.00
C ASP A 305 21.24 -2.10 -8.56
N ASP A 306 20.68 -3.29 -8.39
CA ASP A 306 20.20 -3.79 -7.10
C ASP A 306 21.30 -4.41 -6.22
N LYS A 307 22.59 -4.13 -6.49
CA LYS A 307 23.72 -4.76 -5.78
C LYS A 307 23.61 -4.64 -4.26
N THR A 308 23.19 -3.48 -3.76
CA THR A 308 23.04 -3.20 -2.33
C THR A 308 21.91 -4.01 -1.71
N VAL A 309 20.75 -4.06 -2.38
CA VAL A 309 19.59 -4.83 -1.95
C VAL A 309 19.91 -6.33 -1.96
N ALA A 310 20.53 -6.84 -3.03
CA ALA A 310 20.95 -8.23 -3.11
C ALA A 310 21.92 -8.62 -1.98
N LYS A 311 22.91 -7.76 -1.69
CA LYS A 311 23.85 -7.96 -0.58
C LYS A 311 23.14 -8.03 0.78
N ASN A 312 22.22 -7.10 1.04
CA ASN A 312 21.47 -7.07 2.30
C ASN A 312 20.51 -8.27 2.41
N LEU A 313 19.89 -8.68 1.31
CA LEU A 313 19.00 -9.83 1.30
C LEU A 313 19.73 -11.15 1.59
N ILE A 314 20.93 -11.33 1.06
CA ILE A 314 21.77 -12.49 1.40
C ILE A 314 22.12 -12.51 2.89
N LYS A 315 22.52 -11.36 3.45
CA LYS A 315 22.78 -11.24 4.89
C LYS A 315 21.54 -11.59 5.72
N LEU A 316 20.37 -11.10 5.30
CA LEU A 316 19.09 -11.41 5.93
C LEU A 316 18.81 -12.92 5.91
N TYR A 317 18.96 -13.57 4.75
CA TYR A 317 18.75 -15.02 4.63
C TYR A 317 19.68 -15.81 5.55
N PHE A 318 20.98 -15.50 5.58
CA PHE A 318 21.92 -16.21 6.46
C PHE A 318 21.69 -15.92 7.95
N SER A 319 21.33 -14.68 8.30
CA SER A 319 20.95 -14.34 9.68
C SER A 319 19.73 -15.16 10.13
N PHE A 320 18.71 -15.23 9.28
CA PHE A 320 17.50 -16.00 9.58
C PHE A 320 17.77 -17.51 9.62
N PHE A 321 18.59 -18.01 8.69
CA PHE A 321 19.07 -19.39 8.67
C PHE A 321 19.76 -19.79 9.98
N LYS A 322 20.70 -18.97 10.46
CA LYS A 322 21.37 -19.19 11.76
C LYS A 322 20.38 -19.17 12.92
N SER A 323 19.36 -18.30 12.86
CA SER A 323 18.30 -18.26 13.86
C SER A 323 17.46 -19.54 13.86
N CYS A 324 17.10 -20.10 12.70
CA CYS A 324 16.37 -21.36 12.58
C CYS A 324 17.16 -22.53 13.18
N ILE A 325 18.46 -22.63 12.86
CA ILE A 325 19.34 -23.68 13.41
C ILE A 325 19.43 -23.58 14.93
N LYS A 326 19.62 -22.38 15.49
CA LYS A 326 19.70 -22.17 16.94
C LYS A 326 18.43 -22.57 17.68
N LYS A 327 17.26 -22.41 17.06
CA LYS A 327 15.96 -22.80 17.62
C LYS A 327 15.66 -24.30 17.48
N GLY A 328 16.45 -25.04 16.69
CA GLY A 328 16.12 -26.41 16.30
C GLY A 328 14.97 -26.50 15.27
N ASP A 329 14.52 -25.36 14.74
CA ASP A 329 13.43 -25.24 13.76
C ASP A 329 13.97 -25.48 12.34
N VAL A 330 14.44 -26.70 12.07
CA VAL A 330 14.99 -27.10 10.77
C VAL A 330 13.87 -27.59 9.85
N ASP A 331 12.88 -26.73 9.55
CA ASP A 331 11.88 -27.04 8.53
C ASP A 331 12.54 -27.07 7.14
N SER A 332 12.60 -28.26 6.53
CA SER A 332 13.18 -28.47 5.21
C SER A 332 12.68 -27.51 4.12
N ARG A 333 11.41 -27.08 4.20
CA ARG A 333 10.82 -26.12 3.25
C ARG A 333 11.37 -24.72 3.44
N MET A 334 11.48 -24.26 4.69
CA MET A 334 12.10 -22.99 5.02
C MET A 334 13.56 -22.95 4.54
N MET A 335 14.32 -24.01 4.86
CA MET A 335 15.73 -24.10 4.48
C MET A 335 15.91 -24.08 2.95
N SER A 336 15.06 -24.81 2.23
CA SER A 336 15.03 -24.79 0.76
C SER A 336 14.76 -23.38 0.23
N ALA A 337 13.76 -22.68 0.77
CA ALA A 337 13.41 -21.33 0.33
C ALA A 337 14.56 -20.32 0.58
N LEU A 338 15.22 -20.40 1.74
CA LEU A 338 16.38 -19.56 2.05
C LEU A 338 17.52 -19.79 1.06
N LEU A 339 17.87 -21.04 0.78
CA LEU A 339 18.94 -21.37 -0.16
C LEU A 339 18.61 -20.97 -1.60
N ILE A 340 17.36 -21.12 -2.02
CA ILE A 340 16.89 -20.63 -3.33
C ILE A 340 17.07 -19.11 -3.39
N GLY A 341 16.69 -18.40 -2.33
CA GLY A 341 16.86 -16.94 -2.25
C GLY A 341 18.32 -16.51 -2.36
N VAL A 342 19.22 -17.16 -1.62
CA VAL A 342 20.66 -16.86 -1.67
C VAL A 342 21.23 -17.14 -3.07
N ASN A 343 20.95 -18.30 -3.66
CA ASN A 343 21.41 -18.65 -5.02
C ASN A 343 20.91 -17.66 -6.08
N ARG A 344 19.70 -17.10 -5.91
CA ARG A 344 19.12 -16.12 -6.83
C ARG A 344 19.71 -14.72 -6.67
N ALA A 345 20.01 -14.31 -5.45
CA ALA A 345 20.55 -12.97 -5.16
C ALA A 345 22.08 -12.89 -5.37
N TYR A 346 22.81 -13.99 -5.16
CA TYR A 346 24.27 -14.00 -5.19
C TYR A 346 24.90 -13.46 -6.49
N PRO A 347 24.42 -13.81 -7.70
CA PRO A 347 24.98 -13.29 -8.95
C PRO A 347 25.02 -11.76 -9.03
N PHE A 348 24.05 -11.08 -8.41
CA PHE A 348 23.91 -9.62 -8.43
C PHE A 348 24.84 -8.91 -7.42
N THR A 349 25.56 -9.66 -6.59
CA THR A 349 26.56 -9.08 -5.66
C THR A 349 27.92 -8.82 -6.30
N LYS A 350 28.10 -9.19 -7.58
CA LYS A 350 29.39 -9.18 -8.30
C LYS A 350 30.45 -10.08 -7.65
N GLY A 351 30.02 -11.21 -7.07
CA GLY A 351 30.92 -12.21 -6.49
C GLY A 351 31.60 -11.75 -5.20
N ASP A 352 30.90 -10.99 -4.36
CA ASP A 352 31.40 -10.55 -3.05
C ASP A 352 31.56 -11.77 -2.12
N LEU A 353 32.74 -12.41 -2.18
CA LEU A 353 33.05 -13.66 -1.47
C LEU A 353 32.96 -13.51 0.05
N GLU A 354 33.20 -12.31 0.58
CA GLU A 354 33.12 -12.03 2.02
C GLU A 354 31.71 -12.29 2.58
N LEU A 355 30.68 -12.23 1.73
CA LEU A 355 29.31 -12.49 2.17
C LEU A 355 29.03 -13.95 2.50
N ILE A 356 29.77 -14.88 1.90
CA ILE A 356 29.53 -16.32 2.06
C ILE A 356 30.66 -16.99 2.84
N SER A 357 31.88 -16.43 2.85
CA SER A 357 33.04 -16.99 3.56
C SER A 357 32.71 -17.39 5.00
N ASP A 358 32.03 -16.52 5.73
CA ASP A 358 31.66 -16.70 7.14
C ASP A 358 30.58 -17.77 7.36
N HIS A 359 30.04 -18.31 6.28
CA HIS A 359 28.92 -19.25 6.26
C HIS A 359 29.29 -20.57 5.59
N ILE A 360 30.45 -20.69 4.94
CA ILE A 360 30.90 -21.90 4.22
C ILE A 360 30.85 -23.14 5.11
N GLU A 361 31.42 -23.07 6.33
CA GLU A 361 31.40 -24.22 7.25
C GLU A 361 29.97 -24.64 7.62
N THR A 362 29.09 -23.65 7.81
CA THR A 362 27.68 -23.93 8.12
C THR A 362 26.99 -24.59 6.93
N LEU A 363 27.25 -24.13 5.70
CA LEU A 363 26.74 -24.74 4.47
C LEU A 363 27.23 -26.19 4.32
N TYR A 364 28.51 -26.48 4.58
CA TYR A 364 29.02 -27.86 4.55
C TYR A 364 28.29 -28.77 5.55
N ARG A 365 28.09 -28.31 6.79
CA ARG A 365 27.32 -29.08 7.78
C ARG A 365 25.89 -29.35 7.28
N VAL A 366 25.27 -28.38 6.61
CA VAL A 366 23.90 -28.51 6.10
C VAL A 366 23.80 -29.53 4.97
N VAL A 367 24.81 -29.64 4.10
CA VAL A 367 24.86 -30.69 3.05
C VAL A 367 24.75 -32.09 3.67
N HIS A 368 25.39 -32.32 4.82
CA HIS A 368 25.41 -33.63 5.49
C HIS A 368 24.16 -33.94 6.33
N VAL A 369 23.47 -32.91 6.81
CA VAL A 369 22.34 -33.07 7.76
C VAL A 369 20.98 -32.92 7.09
N ALA A 370 20.89 -32.15 5.99
CA ALA A 370 19.63 -31.83 5.36
C ALA A 370 19.16 -32.90 4.36
N CYS A 371 17.91 -32.77 3.91
CA CYS A 371 17.36 -33.63 2.87
C CYS A 371 17.98 -33.32 1.50
N PHE A 372 17.89 -34.28 0.58
CA PHE A 372 18.52 -34.24 -0.74
C PHE A 372 18.39 -32.89 -1.47
N ASN A 373 17.19 -32.31 -1.54
CA ASN A 373 16.95 -31.04 -2.24
C ASN A 373 17.73 -29.87 -1.63
N VAL A 374 17.76 -29.79 -0.29
CA VAL A 374 18.51 -28.74 0.44
C VAL A 374 20.00 -28.94 0.22
N SER A 375 20.49 -30.18 0.24
CA SER A 375 21.90 -30.50 -0.03
C SER A 375 22.30 -30.12 -1.45
N VAL A 376 21.47 -30.40 -2.47
CA VAL A 376 21.72 -30.00 -3.86
C VAL A 376 21.79 -28.48 -3.99
N HIS A 377 20.81 -27.74 -3.46
CA HIS A 377 20.83 -26.26 -3.51
C HIS A 377 22.04 -25.66 -2.79
N THR A 378 22.47 -26.29 -1.69
CA THR A 378 23.66 -25.88 -0.95
C THR A 378 24.94 -26.13 -1.75
N LEU A 379 25.06 -27.31 -2.39
CA LEU A 379 26.20 -27.64 -3.25
C LEU A 379 26.28 -26.71 -4.46
N CYS A 380 25.14 -26.34 -5.06
CA CYS A 380 25.12 -25.34 -6.13
C CYS A 380 25.71 -23.99 -5.67
N LEU A 381 25.33 -23.53 -4.47
CA LEU A 381 25.85 -22.29 -3.90
C LEU A 381 27.37 -22.38 -3.65
N LEU A 382 27.82 -23.47 -3.02
CA LEU A 382 29.24 -23.71 -2.77
C LEU A 382 30.05 -23.77 -4.07
N PHE A 383 29.51 -24.39 -5.12
CA PHE A 383 30.12 -24.44 -6.44
C PHE A 383 30.24 -23.05 -7.09
N GLN A 384 29.20 -22.23 -7.00
CA GLN A 384 29.24 -20.84 -7.51
C GLN A 384 30.32 -20.01 -6.81
N VAL A 385 30.41 -20.14 -5.48
CA VAL A 385 31.43 -19.46 -4.67
C VAL A 385 32.84 -19.95 -5.01
N GLY A 386 33.03 -21.26 -5.16
CA GLY A 386 34.32 -21.86 -5.53
C GLY A 386 34.82 -21.41 -6.91
N ASN A 387 33.91 -21.27 -7.89
CA ASN A 387 34.27 -20.74 -9.20
C ASN A 387 34.62 -19.25 -9.15
N ALA A 388 33.88 -18.46 -8.37
CA ALA A 388 34.19 -17.05 -8.17
C ALA A 388 35.57 -16.87 -7.51
N SER A 389 35.91 -17.66 -6.49
CA SER A 389 37.25 -17.63 -5.88
C SER A 389 38.35 -18.01 -6.86
N ASN A 390 38.19 -19.08 -7.64
CA ASN A 390 39.19 -19.51 -8.61
C ASN A 390 39.41 -18.46 -9.72
N SER A 391 38.34 -17.80 -10.18
CA SER A 391 38.43 -16.73 -11.18
C SER A 391 39.17 -15.48 -10.70
N ILE A 392 39.16 -15.22 -9.38
CA ILE A 392 39.91 -14.12 -8.76
C ILE A 392 41.38 -14.51 -8.60
N SER A 393 41.66 -15.78 -8.28
CA SER A 393 43.02 -16.34 -8.22
C SER A 393 43.72 -16.28 -9.58
N ASP A 394 43.03 -16.65 -10.66
CA ASP A 394 43.57 -16.67 -12.03
C ASP A 394 43.87 -15.26 -12.60
N ARG A 395 43.25 -14.20 -12.06
CA ARG A 395 43.51 -12.80 -12.47
C ARG A 395 44.64 -12.12 -11.70
N ARG A 396 45.19 -12.77 -10.66
CA ARG A 396 46.28 -12.25 -9.82
C ARG A 396 47.64 -12.87 -10.14
N VAL A 397 47.69 -13.74 -11.15
CA VAL A 397 48.91 -14.25 -11.79
C VAL A 397 49.09 -13.48 -13.09
#